data_AF-G9YP45-F1
#
_entry.id   AF-G9YP45-F1
#
_cell.length_a   1.000
_cell.length_b   1.000
_cell.length_c   1.000
_cell.angle_alpha   90.00
_cell.angle_beta   90.00
_cell.angle_gamma   90.00
#
_symmetry.space_group_name_H-M   'P 1'
#
loop_
_entity.id
_entity.type
_entity.pdbx_description
1 polymer ?
#
loop_
_entity_poly.entity_id
_entity_poly.type
_entity_poly.pdbx_seq_one_letter_code
_entity_poly.pdbx_strand_id
1 'polypeptide(L)' 'MSSEKKERPQDRYNKSHTVSIAIRLMKNTEQDIIQKLDSVPNKAGYIKQLIRADIARDK' A
#
# COMPACT_ATOMS: atom_id res chain seq x y z
N MET A 1 16.85 30.77 -5.43
CA MET A 1 16.81 30.43 -4.00
C MET A 1 15.99 29.17 -3.82
N SER A 2 16.63 27.99 -3.84
CA SER A 2 15.93 26.73 -3.61
C SER A 2 15.78 26.56 -2.11
N SER A 3 14.56 26.53 -1.58
CA SER A 3 14.34 26.24 -0.17
C SER A 3 14.63 24.77 0.08
N GLU A 4 15.74 24.48 0.75
CA GLU A 4 16.02 23.13 1.23
C GLU A 4 14.93 22.74 2.23
N LYS A 5 13.99 21.93 1.75
CA LYS A 5 12.91 21.40 2.58
C LYS A 5 13.53 20.45 3.59
N LYS A 6 13.69 20.90 4.84
CA LYS A 6 14.20 20.07 5.94
C LYS A 6 13.35 18.79 6.06
N GLU A 7 14.03 17.64 6.03
CA GLU A 7 13.40 16.33 6.19
C GLU A 7 12.72 16.25 7.56
N ARG A 8 11.44 15.84 7.60
CA ARG A 8 10.71 15.69 8.85
C ARG A 8 11.08 14.36 9.51
N PRO A 9 11.00 14.24 10.85
CA PRO A 9 11.22 12.96 11.53
C PRO A 9 10.40 11.80 10.96
N GLN A 10 9.16 12.06 10.53
CA GLN A 10 8.29 11.06 9.91
C GLN A 10 8.83 10.57 8.57
N ASP A 11 9.41 11.45 7.76
CA ASP A 11 9.96 11.10 6.44
C ASP A 11 11.15 10.14 6.62
N ARG A 12 12.04 10.45 7.58
CA ARG A 12 13.15 9.59 7.98
C ARG A 12 12.69 8.23 8.49
N TYR A 13 11.65 8.18 9.33
CA TYR A 13 11.10 6.92 9.83
C TYR A 13 10.53 6.08 8.69
N ASN A 14 9.69 6.68 7.84
CA ASN A 14 9.10 6.00 6.69
C ASN A 14 10.19 5.42 5.77
N LYS A 15 11.24 6.19 5.50
CA LYS A 15 12.38 5.76 4.67
C LYS A 15 13.14 4.57 5.24
N SER A 16 13.23 4.45 6.57
CA SER A 16 14.03 3.41 7.24
C SER A 16 13.24 2.17 7.66
N HIS A 17 11.92 2.29 7.86
CA HIS A 17 11.10 1.23 8.47
C HIS A 17 9.94 0.76 7.59
N THR A 18 9.75 1.33 6.40
CA THR A 18 8.65 0.96 5.52
C THR A 18 9.12 0.69 4.10
N VAL A 19 8.45 -0.23 3.44
CA VAL A 19 8.62 -0.48 2.00
C VAL A 19 7.28 -0.23 1.33
N SER A 20 7.32 0.50 0.22
CA SER A 20 6.17 0.73 -0.65
C SER A 20 6.28 -0.18 -1.87
N ILE A 21 5.30 -1.06 -2.04
CA ILE A 21 5.21 -1.95 -3.21
C ILE A 21 4.10 -1.41 -4.10
N ALA A 22 4.44 -1.04 -5.33
CA ALA A 22 3.48 -0.58 -6.32
C ALA A 22 2.91 -1.78 -7.10
N ILE A 23 1.59 -1.88 -7.18
CA ILE A 23 0.88 -2.87 -7.99
C ILE A 23 0.11 -2.11 -9.06
N ARG A 24 0.35 -2.44 -10.32
CA ARG A 24 -0.38 -1.86 -11.46
C ARG A 24 -1.60 -2.74 -11.74
N LEU A 25 -2.76 -2.10 -11.86
CA LEU A 25 -4.01 -2.75 -12.26
C LEU A 25 -4.47 -2.23 -13.61
N MET A 26 -4.98 -3.13 -14.43
CA MET A 26 -5.55 -2.87 -15.75
C MET A 26 -7.02 -2.51 -15.61
N LYS A 27 -7.34 -1.26 -15.93
CA LYS A 27 -8.69 -0.70 -15.76
C LYS A 27 -9.80 -1.52 -16.43
N ASN A 28 -9.51 -2.14 -17.57
CA ASN A 28 -10.53 -2.83 -18.37
C ASN A 28 -10.76 -4.27 -17.94
N THR A 29 -9.74 -4.96 -17.43
CA THR A 29 -9.80 -6.40 -17.12
C THR A 29 -9.80 -6.70 -15.63
N GLU A 30 -9.39 -5.75 -14.79
CA GLU A 30 -9.29 -5.88 -13.33
C GLU A 30 -10.18 -4.84 -12.63
N GLN A 31 -11.28 -4.48 -13.27
CA GLN A 31 -12.22 -3.46 -12.80
C GLN A 31 -12.88 -3.86 -11.47
N ASP A 32 -13.12 -5.16 -11.27
CA ASP A 32 -13.64 -5.75 -10.04
C ASP A 32 -12.66 -5.59 -8.87
N ILE A 33 -11.37 -5.81 -9.09
CA ILE A 33 -10.32 -5.59 -8.07
C ILE A 33 -10.29 -4.11 -7.69
N ILE A 34 -10.32 -3.20 -8.67
CA ILE A 34 -10.33 -1.75 -8.44
C ILE A 34 -11.57 -1.36 -7.61
N GLN A 35 -12.76 -1.82 -8.01
CA GLN A 35 -14.01 -1.55 -7.28
C GLN A 35 -13.98 -2.09 -5.86
N LYS A 36 -13.43 -3.29 -5.63
CA LYS A 36 -13.29 -3.84 -4.29
C LYS A 36 -12.37 -2.99 -3.42
N LEU A 37 -11.22 -2.56 -3.96
CA LEU A 37 -10.30 -1.67 -3.26
C LEU A 37 -10.92 -0.29 -2.99
N ASP A 38 -11.79 0.21 -3.85
CA ASP A 38 -12.50 1.47 -3.64
C ASP A 38 -13.63 1.37 -2.63
N SER A 39 -14.24 0.19 -2.48
CA SER A 39 -15.28 -0.04 -1.47
C SER A 39 -14.77 -0.08 -0.02
N VAL A 40 -13.48 -0.34 0.20
CA VAL A 40 -12.93 -0.50 1.55
C VAL A 40 -12.37 0.82 2.11
N PRO A 41 -12.55 1.10 3.41
CA PRO A 41 -12.06 2.33 4.03
C PRO A 41 -10.53 2.39 4.10
N ASN A 42 -9.85 1.23 4.08
CA ASN A 42 -8.39 1.14 4.10
C ASN A 42 -7.89 0.03 3.16
N LYS A 43 -7.48 0.41 1.96
CA LYS A 43 -6.92 -0.47 0.92
C LYS A 43 -5.70 -1.26 1.41
N ALA A 44 -4.74 -0.58 2.02
CA ALA A 44 -3.50 -1.21 2.49
C ALA A 44 -3.77 -2.19 3.64
N GLY A 45 -4.69 -1.85 4.53
CA GLY A 45 -5.14 -2.73 5.61
C GLY A 45 -5.80 -4.00 5.08
N TYR A 46 -6.72 -3.85 4.13
CA TYR A 46 -7.42 -4.96 3.47
C TYR A 46 -6.44 -5.93 2.79
N ILE A 47 -5.53 -5.41 1.96
CA ILE A 47 -4.52 -6.23 1.27
C ILE A 47 -3.63 -6.97 2.28
N LYS A 48 -3.15 -6.29 3.34
CA LYS A 48 -2.32 -6.92 4.39
C LYS A 48 -3.07 -8.03 5.14
N GLN A 49 -4.37 -7.90 5.37
CA GLN A 49 -5.17 -8.95 5.99
C GLN A 49 -5.26 -10.19 5.11
N LEU A 50 -5.51 -10.02 3.80
CA LEU A 50 -5.57 -11.12 2.86
C LEU A 50 -4.23 -11.88 2.78
N ILE A 51 -3.11 -11.16 2.67
CA ILE A 51 -1.76 -11.78 2.63
C ILE A 51 -1.46 -12.53 3.93
N ARG A 52 -1.81 -11.98 5.11
CA ARG A 52 -1.61 -12.68 6.38
C ARG A 52 -2.48 -13.93 6.50
N ALA A 53 -3.72 -13.87 6.03
CA ALA A 53 -4.60 -15.02 6.00
C ALA A 53 -4.07 -16.11 5.05
N ASP A 54 -3.48 -15.71 3.92
CA ASP A 54 -2.82 -16.61 2.97
C ASP A 54 -1.62 -17.33 3.58
N ILE A 55 -0.67 -16.57 4.15
CA ILE A 55 0.48 -17.12 4.89
C ILE A 55 0.05 -18.08 6.01
N ALA A 56 -1.08 -17.81 6.67
CA ALA A 56 -1.59 -18.66 7.74
C ALA A 56 -2.22 -19.97 7.25
N ARG A 57 -2.72 -20.02 6.01
CA ARG A 57 -3.23 -21.25 5.38
C ARG A 57 -2.12 -22.16 4.88
N ASP A 58 -0.98 -21.58 4.52
CA ASP A 58 0.18 -22.31 4.01
C ASP A 58 1.09 -22.88 5.12
N LYS A 59 0.68 -22.77 6.39
CA LYS A 59 1.35 -23.32 7.57
C LYS A 59 0.64 -24.56 8.07
#